data_AF-A0A238XZQ9-F1
#
_entry.id   AF-A0A238XZQ9-F1
#
_cell.length_a   1.000
_cell.length_b   1.000
_cell.length_c   1.000
_cell.angle_alpha   90.00
_cell.angle_beta   90.00
_cell.angle_gamma   90.00
#
_symmetry.space_group_name_H-M   'P 1'
#
loop_
_entity.id
_entity.type
_entity.pdbx_description
1 polymer ?
#
loop_
_entity_poly.entity_id
_entity_poly.type
_entity_poly.pdbx_seq_one_letter_code
_entity_poly.pdbx_strand_id
1 'polypeptide(L)'
;MTPRHKRSVTNRDAERHERAGRVPTETAANRFRIGILGSTMSDPLGDAARSRLTAAAIHTLEREGYDVHRPESSAEPPAIATRGAESVSVEPLASDDIDPTTVASRLGHAASRDRRALFVVGSAATERRLRELLSAPVLVVDERDGRRRFHSGPDRIPVQGGGYACVHVEGPFTPEIRWRETDTPIGPVPAAPGIDPTAMDGTARPTVPRLLCEVDGEVVAVLAGVESLRMPPASAFPFSYARNASDKRFRVRRGHDGRVIDDFAGFAAMREAGYVPLPMPLVPEHVLGELVEPLADGPEGHWELVRIVEDG
;
A
#
# COMPACT_ATOMS: atom_id res chain seq x y z
N MET A 1 19.71 -20.56 81.43
CA MET A 1 19.25 -19.69 80.33
C MET A 1 18.29 -20.49 79.46
N THR A 2 17.14 -19.88 79.20
CA THR A 2 15.84 -20.48 78.88
C THR A 2 15.75 -21.02 77.43
N PRO A 3 15.02 -22.14 77.20
CA PRO A 3 14.78 -22.73 75.87
C PRO A 3 13.41 -22.32 75.28
N ARG A 4 13.17 -22.48 73.96
CA ARG A 4 11.85 -22.75 73.30
C ARG A 4 11.95 -22.61 71.76
N HIS A 5 11.63 -23.65 70.99
CA HIS A 5 10.34 -24.05 70.39
C HIS A 5 10.10 -23.57 68.93
N LYS A 6 10.05 -24.57 68.04
CA LYS A 6 9.16 -24.83 66.88
C LYS A 6 8.24 -23.70 66.35
N ARG A 7 8.20 -23.59 65.00
CA ARG A 7 7.04 -23.62 64.06
C ARG A 7 7.45 -22.89 62.76
N SER A 8 7.57 -23.54 61.60
CA SER A 8 6.54 -23.93 60.61
C SER A 8 5.81 -22.77 59.92
N VAL A 9 5.69 -22.92 58.58
CA VAL A 9 4.85 -22.19 57.60
C VAL A 9 5.41 -20.78 57.28
N THR A 10 5.62 -20.33 56.03
CA THR A 10 4.74 -20.40 54.85
C THR A 10 5.49 -20.24 53.53
N ASN A 11 5.18 -21.15 52.61
CA ASN A 11 5.04 -20.98 51.17
C ASN A 11 4.95 -19.49 50.71
N ARG A 12 6.04 -18.93 50.16
CA ARG A 12 6.06 -17.59 49.55
C ARG A 12 7.07 -17.43 48.41
N ASP A 13 7.51 -18.53 47.79
CA ASP A 13 8.48 -18.48 46.67
C ASP A 13 7.93 -19.04 45.35
N ALA A 14 6.61 -19.19 45.21
CA ALA A 14 5.98 -19.76 44.02
C ALA A 14 5.21 -18.76 43.12
N GLU A 15 5.22 -17.45 43.39
CA GLU A 15 4.44 -16.46 42.61
C GLU A 15 5.23 -15.23 42.13
N ARG A 16 6.55 -15.35 41.95
CA ARG A 16 7.36 -14.22 41.43
C ARG A 16 8.30 -14.55 40.27
N HIS A 17 7.96 -15.57 39.48
CA HIS A 17 8.67 -15.91 38.24
C HIS A 17 7.75 -16.19 37.04
N GLU A 18 6.63 -15.48 36.93
CA GLU A 18 5.72 -15.61 35.78
C GLU A 18 5.21 -14.25 35.28
N ARG A 19 6.08 -13.24 35.22
CA ARG A 19 5.81 -11.95 34.55
C ARG A 19 7.09 -11.32 33.99
N ALA A 20 7.72 -11.97 33.02
CA ALA A 20 8.64 -11.33 32.09
C ALA A 20 8.86 -12.27 30.91
N GLY A 21 8.42 -11.87 29.71
CA GLY A 21 8.71 -12.64 28.49
C GLY A 21 7.52 -12.92 27.59
N ARG A 22 6.51 -12.04 27.52
CA ARG A 22 5.65 -11.97 26.33
C ARG A 22 6.16 -10.83 25.47
N VAL A 23 7.05 -11.14 24.54
CA VAL A 23 7.43 -10.24 23.44
C VAL A 23 6.14 -10.02 22.64
N PRO A 24 5.66 -8.78 22.46
CA PRO A 24 4.57 -8.53 21.54
C PRO A 24 5.06 -8.89 20.15
N THR A 25 4.33 -9.76 19.46
CA THR A 25 4.42 -9.90 18.01
C THR A 25 3.98 -8.56 17.42
N GLU A 26 4.98 -7.69 17.19
CA GLU A 26 4.86 -6.44 16.48
C GLU A 26 4.51 -6.79 15.02
N THR A 27 3.22 -6.79 14.71
CA THR A 27 2.70 -7.02 13.36
C THR A 27 3.38 -6.06 12.41
N ALA A 28 3.95 -6.58 11.32
CA ALA A 28 4.70 -5.87 10.29
C ALA A 28 3.89 -4.78 9.53
N ALA A 29 2.69 -4.44 9.99
CA ALA A 29 1.79 -3.44 9.42
C ALA A 29 2.21 -1.98 9.69
N ASN A 30 3.20 -1.71 10.57
CA ASN A 30 3.50 -0.35 11.01
C ASN A 30 4.83 0.25 10.50
N ARG A 31 5.40 -0.29 9.41
CA ARG A 31 6.65 0.23 8.81
C ARG A 31 6.56 0.50 7.31
N PHE A 32 5.50 1.15 6.85
CA PHE A 32 5.53 1.83 5.53
C PHE A 32 4.81 3.18 5.62
N ARG A 33 5.50 4.16 6.20
CA ARG A 33 5.25 5.59 5.94
C ARG A 33 6.53 6.19 5.41
N ILE A 34 6.85 5.85 4.16
CA ILE A 34 7.66 6.76 3.34
C ILE A 34 6.63 7.69 2.73
N GLY A 35 6.69 8.96 3.12
CA GLY A 35 5.74 9.97 2.67
C GLY A 35 5.62 9.96 1.15
N ILE A 36 4.37 9.91 0.69
CA ILE A 36 3.99 10.28 -0.67
C ILE A 36 4.35 11.77 -0.82
N LEU A 37 5.59 12.06 -1.19
CA LEU A 37 6.02 13.34 -1.73
C LEU A 37 5.76 13.32 -3.24
N GLY A 38 4.52 13.00 -3.61
CA GLY A 38 3.88 13.53 -4.80
C GLY A 38 3.11 14.77 -4.38
N SER A 39 3.80 15.81 -3.91
CA SER A 39 3.18 17.14 -3.85
C SER A 39 3.04 17.62 -5.29
N THR A 40 2.00 17.16 -5.99
CA THR A 40 1.34 18.03 -6.95
C THR A 40 0.91 19.24 -6.14
N MET A 41 1.49 20.42 -6.42
CA MET A 41 0.98 21.68 -5.88
C MET A 41 -0.53 21.66 -6.03
N SER A 42 -1.26 21.96 -4.95
CA SER A 42 -2.70 21.84 -4.95
C SER A 42 -3.25 22.69 -6.09
N ASP A 43 -3.99 22.05 -7.00
CA ASP A 43 -4.77 22.79 -7.99
C ASP A 43 -5.83 23.56 -7.20
N PRO A 44 -5.84 24.91 -7.25
CA PRO A 44 -6.83 25.70 -6.52
C PRO A 44 -8.28 25.31 -6.89
N LEU A 45 -8.49 24.80 -8.10
CA LEU A 45 -9.80 24.30 -8.54
C LEU A 45 -10.15 22.98 -7.85
N GLY A 46 -9.20 22.06 -7.70
CA GLY A 46 -9.36 20.81 -6.95
C GLY A 46 -9.63 21.08 -5.46
N ASP A 47 -8.91 22.02 -4.84
CA ASP A 47 -9.14 22.42 -3.44
C ASP A 47 -10.53 23.01 -3.21
N ALA A 48 -10.99 23.87 -4.12
CA ALA A 48 -12.31 24.45 -4.06
C ALA A 48 -13.40 23.37 -4.22
N ALA A 49 -13.22 22.43 -5.17
CA ALA A 49 -14.13 21.32 -5.38
C ALA A 49 -14.22 20.42 -4.13
N ARG A 50 -13.07 20.02 -3.55
CA ARG A 50 -13.02 19.22 -2.31
C ARG A 50 -13.72 19.92 -1.15
N SER A 51 -13.51 21.22 -0.99
CA SER A 51 -14.12 22.01 0.07
C SER A 51 -15.65 22.06 -0.06
N ARG A 52 -16.18 22.22 -1.29
CA ARG A 52 -17.62 22.21 -1.55
C ARG A 52 -18.25 20.84 -1.28
N LEU A 53 -17.61 19.77 -1.77
CA LEU A 53 -18.06 18.39 -1.53
C LEU A 53 -18.10 18.07 -0.04
N THR A 54 -17.06 18.49 0.69
CA THR A 54 -17.01 18.35 2.16
C THR A 54 -18.19 19.07 2.81
N ALA A 55 -18.42 20.34 2.49
CA ALA A 55 -19.50 21.11 3.09
C ALA A 55 -20.90 20.49 2.83
N ALA A 56 -21.15 20.01 1.60
CA ALA A 56 -22.40 19.36 1.24
C ALA A 56 -22.61 18.03 1.99
N ALA A 57 -21.55 17.25 2.17
CA ALA A 57 -21.59 16.01 2.94
C ALA A 57 -21.87 16.27 4.42
N ILE A 58 -21.19 17.26 5.02
CA ILE A 58 -21.41 17.66 6.42
C ILE A 58 -22.88 18.04 6.63
N HIS A 59 -23.43 18.91 5.78
CA HIS A 59 -24.84 19.31 5.88
C HIS A 59 -25.80 18.12 5.77
N THR A 60 -25.50 17.15 4.89
CA THR A 60 -26.30 15.94 4.75
C THR A 60 -26.24 15.06 6.00
N LEU A 61 -25.04 14.84 6.53
CA LEU A 61 -24.80 14.03 7.73
C LEU A 61 -25.44 14.65 8.98
N GLU A 62 -25.31 15.96 9.19
CA GLU A 62 -25.95 16.69 10.29
C GLU A 62 -27.48 16.54 10.24
N ARG A 63 -28.09 16.67 9.05
CA ARG A 63 -29.53 16.45 8.84
C ARG A 63 -29.97 15.02 9.14
N GLU A 64 -29.08 14.04 8.95
CA GLU A 64 -29.29 12.63 9.26
C GLU A 64 -28.96 12.27 10.73
N GLY A 65 -28.65 13.28 11.54
CA GLY A 65 -28.44 13.14 12.99
C GLY A 65 -27.03 12.67 13.38
N TYR A 66 -26.05 12.80 12.49
CA TYR A 66 -24.64 12.61 12.86
C TYR A 66 -24.10 13.85 13.57
N ASP A 67 -23.25 13.63 14.58
CA ASP A 67 -22.35 14.65 15.11
C ASP A 67 -21.09 14.70 14.25
N VAL A 68 -20.74 15.88 13.74
CA VAL A 68 -19.68 16.06 12.75
C VAL A 68 -18.55 16.91 13.31
N HIS A 69 -17.36 16.32 13.38
CA HIS A 69 -16.15 16.98 13.80
C HIS A 69 -15.22 17.26 12.61
N ARG A 70 -14.54 18.42 12.63
CA ARG A 70 -13.49 18.79 11.68
C ARG A 70 -12.12 18.69 12.36
N PRO A 71 -11.33 17.65 12.07
CA PRO A 71 -9.99 17.51 12.64
C PRO A 71 -9.08 18.66 12.21
N GLU A 72 -8.17 19.08 13.09
CA GLU A 72 -7.14 20.09 12.78
C GLU A 72 -5.94 19.49 12.04
N SER A 73 -5.76 18.17 12.12
CA SER A 73 -4.62 17.48 11.50
C SER A 73 -4.87 17.20 10.03
N SER A 74 -3.90 17.53 9.18
CA SER A 74 -3.88 17.10 7.78
C SER A 74 -3.71 15.59 7.58
N ALA A 75 -3.45 14.84 8.67
CA ALA A 75 -3.39 13.38 8.65
C ALA A 75 -4.77 12.72 8.83
N GLU A 76 -5.84 13.49 9.03
CA GLU A 76 -7.22 13.01 9.14
C GLU A 76 -8.05 13.50 7.93
N PRO A 77 -9.19 12.86 7.62
CA PRO A 77 -10.12 13.38 6.63
C PRO A 77 -10.65 14.77 7.03
N PRO A 78 -11.12 15.57 6.06
CA PRO A 78 -11.62 16.92 6.33
C PRO A 78 -12.83 16.98 7.26
N ALA A 79 -13.56 15.86 7.39
CA ALA A 79 -14.58 15.70 8.43
C ALA A 79 -14.71 14.23 8.86
N ILE A 80 -15.12 14.04 10.11
CA ILE A 80 -15.47 12.75 10.70
C ILE A 80 -16.87 12.89 11.27
N ALA A 81 -17.76 11.96 10.93
CA ALA A 81 -19.14 11.93 11.41
C ALA A 81 -19.37 10.73 12.31
N THR A 82 -20.11 10.92 13.40
CA THR A 82 -20.43 9.86 14.37
C THR A 82 -21.92 9.83 14.71
N ARG A 83 -22.47 8.63 14.86
CA ARG A 83 -23.86 8.41 15.30
C ARG A 83 -23.96 7.10 16.07
N GLY A 84 -24.09 7.20 17.39
CA GLY A 84 -24.00 6.03 18.25
C GLY A 84 -22.63 5.34 18.12
N ALA A 85 -22.62 4.08 17.70
CA ALA A 85 -21.38 3.33 17.43
C ALA A 85 -20.86 3.50 15.99
N GLU A 86 -21.61 4.13 15.10
CA GLU A 86 -21.20 4.35 13.71
C GLU A 86 -20.20 5.51 13.64
N SER A 87 -19.09 5.29 12.93
CA SER A 87 -18.11 6.34 12.60
C SER A 87 -17.78 6.31 11.12
N VAL A 88 -17.75 7.50 10.50
CA VAL A 88 -17.57 7.68 9.07
C VAL A 88 -16.52 8.75 8.80
N SER A 89 -15.54 8.45 7.95
CA SER A 89 -14.60 9.41 7.36
C SER A 89 -15.21 10.04 6.12
N VAL A 90 -15.30 11.37 6.05
CA VAL A 90 -15.79 12.08 4.85
C VAL A 90 -14.64 12.27 3.88
N GLU A 91 -14.72 11.60 2.73
CA GLU A 91 -13.65 11.47 1.74
C GLU A 91 -14.04 12.13 0.41
N PRO A 92 -13.90 13.47 0.25
CA PRO A 92 -14.27 14.17 -0.98
C PRO A 92 -13.30 13.81 -2.12
N LEU A 93 -13.83 13.33 -3.24
CA LEU A 93 -13.05 12.99 -4.44
C LEU A 93 -13.41 13.94 -5.58
N ALA A 94 -12.50 14.87 -5.87
CA ALA A 94 -12.55 15.65 -7.09
C ALA A 94 -12.16 14.79 -8.30
N SER A 95 -12.42 15.28 -9.52
CA SER A 95 -12.16 14.51 -10.75
C SER A 95 -10.68 14.23 -11.03
N ASP A 96 -9.80 15.07 -10.52
CA ASP A 96 -8.34 14.93 -10.58
C ASP A 96 -7.79 14.00 -9.49
N ASP A 97 -8.56 13.73 -8.42
CA ASP A 97 -8.15 12.90 -7.28
C ASP A 97 -8.53 11.42 -7.44
N ILE A 98 -9.26 11.05 -8.48
CA ILE A 98 -9.78 9.69 -8.61
C ILE A 98 -8.76 8.73 -9.24
N ASP A 99 -7.81 8.31 -8.41
CA ASP A 99 -6.82 7.30 -8.74
C ASP A 99 -6.85 6.11 -7.74
N PRO A 100 -6.37 4.92 -8.15
CA PRO A 100 -6.39 3.72 -7.32
C PRO A 100 -5.65 3.87 -5.98
N THR A 101 -4.55 4.63 -5.95
CA THR A 101 -3.74 4.83 -4.74
C THR A 101 -4.49 5.70 -3.75
N THR A 102 -5.09 6.79 -4.21
CA THR A 102 -5.90 7.67 -3.35
C THR A 102 -7.09 6.93 -2.76
N VAL A 103 -7.81 6.15 -3.57
CA VAL A 103 -8.95 5.34 -3.09
C VAL A 103 -8.51 4.30 -2.07
N ALA A 104 -7.45 3.53 -2.36
CA ALA A 104 -6.90 2.53 -1.45
C ALA A 104 -6.43 3.15 -0.11
N SER A 105 -5.71 4.27 -0.19
CA SER A 105 -5.20 4.99 0.97
C SER A 105 -6.33 5.43 1.89
N ARG A 106 -7.40 6.02 1.34
CA ARG A 106 -8.55 6.51 2.12
C ARG A 106 -9.34 5.37 2.75
N LEU A 107 -9.56 4.28 2.02
CA LEU A 107 -10.19 3.06 2.55
C LEU A 107 -9.39 2.45 3.71
N GLY A 108 -8.10 2.17 3.48
CA GLY A 108 -7.23 1.60 4.51
C GLY A 108 -7.09 2.53 5.71
N HIS A 109 -7.06 3.85 5.49
CA HIS A 109 -7.00 4.84 6.55
C HIS A 109 -8.26 4.82 7.43
N ALA A 110 -9.44 4.89 6.83
CA ALA A 110 -10.72 4.85 7.56
C ALA A 110 -10.84 3.56 8.37
N ALA A 111 -10.55 2.42 7.74
CA ALA A 111 -10.66 1.13 8.40
C ALA A 111 -9.61 0.93 9.52
N SER A 112 -8.39 1.45 9.37
CA SER A 112 -7.37 1.42 10.45
C SER A 112 -7.77 2.19 11.71
N ARG A 113 -8.87 2.96 11.64
CA ARG A 113 -9.44 3.76 12.72
C ARG A 113 -10.86 3.30 13.08
N ASP A 114 -11.25 2.11 12.65
CA ASP A 114 -12.58 1.53 12.86
C ASP A 114 -13.71 2.41 12.29
N ARG A 115 -13.48 3.03 11.13
CA ARG A 115 -14.45 3.90 10.44
C ARG A 115 -14.76 3.37 9.05
N ARG A 116 -15.95 3.70 8.56
CA ARG A 116 -16.33 3.53 7.15
C ARG A 116 -15.87 4.74 6.34
N ALA A 117 -15.48 4.54 5.08
CA ALA A 117 -15.19 5.66 4.18
C ALA A 117 -16.47 6.11 3.47
N LEU A 118 -16.86 7.38 3.61
CA LEU A 118 -17.91 7.99 2.79
C LEU A 118 -17.26 8.78 1.67
N PHE A 119 -17.25 8.20 0.47
CA PHE A 119 -16.78 8.89 -0.71
C PHE A 119 -17.82 9.88 -1.21
N VAL A 120 -17.41 11.14 -1.36
CA VAL A 120 -18.28 12.22 -1.82
C VAL A 120 -17.80 12.71 -3.18
N VAL A 121 -18.63 12.58 -4.20
CA VAL A 121 -18.25 12.90 -5.59
C VAL A 121 -19.19 13.93 -6.19
N GLY A 122 -18.66 14.79 -7.07
CA GLY A 122 -19.45 15.83 -7.76
C GLY A 122 -19.93 15.45 -9.16
N SER A 123 -19.49 14.31 -9.72
CA SER A 123 -19.81 13.94 -11.11
C SER A 123 -20.13 12.47 -11.26
N ALA A 124 -21.00 12.14 -12.23
CA ALA A 124 -21.31 10.76 -12.58
C ALA A 124 -20.10 10.00 -13.17
N ALA A 125 -19.15 10.72 -13.78
CA ALA A 125 -17.91 10.13 -14.30
C ALA A 125 -17.00 9.68 -13.15
N THR A 126 -16.81 10.53 -12.14
CA THR A 126 -16.07 10.20 -10.91
C THR A 126 -16.77 9.06 -10.16
N GLU A 127 -18.10 9.12 -10.04
CA GLU A 127 -18.89 8.04 -9.42
C GLU A 127 -18.65 6.69 -10.11
N ARG A 128 -18.80 6.64 -11.44
CA ARG A 128 -18.59 5.43 -12.24
C ARG A 128 -17.17 4.90 -12.08
N ARG A 129 -16.17 5.78 -12.15
CA ARG A 129 -14.77 5.40 -11.99
C ARG A 129 -14.47 4.82 -10.61
N LEU A 130 -15.08 5.37 -9.56
CA LEU A 130 -14.90 4.86 -8.19
C LEU A 130 -15.51 3.46 -8.08
N ARG A 131 -16.71 3.27 -8.63
CA ARG A 131 -17.36 1.96 -8.68
C ARG A 131 -16.54 0.95 -9.46
N GLU A 132 -15.93 1.32 -10.58
CA GLU A 132 -15.00 0.45 -11.33
C GLU A 132 -13.82 0.01 -10.46
N LEU A 133 -13.19 0.93 -9.72
CA LEU A 133 -12.05 0.61 -8.84
C LEU A 133 -12.41 -0.30 -7.66
N LEU A 134 -13.65 -0.22 -7.18
CA LEU A 134 -14.14 -0.97 -6.03
C LEU A 134 -15.00 -2.18 -6.41
N SER A 135 -15.17 -2.45 -7.71
CA SER A 135 -15.81 -3.67 -8.18
C SER A 135 -14.82 -4.83 -8.08
N ALA A 136 -15.32 -6.03 -7.77
CA ALA A 136 -14.48 -7.21 -7.76
C ALA A 136 -13.92 -7.52 -9.16
N PRO A 137 -12.62 -7.86 -9.27
CA PRO A 137 -11.59 -7.81 -8.23
C PRO A 137 -11.18 -6.38 -7.85
N VAL A 138 -11.19 -6.09 -6.54
CA VAL A 138 -11.02 -4.74 -5.99
C VAL A 138 -9.60 -4.21 -6.25
N LEU A 139 -9.51 -2.97 -6.74
CA LEU A 139 -8.26 -2.23 -6.96
C LEU A 139 -7.23 -2.95 -7.85
N VAL A 140 -7.69 -3.76 -8.79
CA VAL A 140 -6.83 -4.28 -9.86
C VAL A 140 -7.33 -3.80 -11.22
N VAL A 141 -6.43 -3.76 -12.21
CA VAL A 141 -6.74 -3.30 -13.57
C VAL A 141 -7.72 -4.24 -14.23
N ASP A 142 -7.46 -5.55 -14.14
CA ASP A 142 -8.37 -6.63 -14.46
C ASP A 142 -7.86 -7.95 -13.87
N GLU A 143 -8.65 -8.99 -14.04
CA GLU A 143 -8.27 -10.37 -13.79
C GLU A 143 -8.80 -11.27 -14.90
N ARG A 144 -7.96 -12.22 -15.33
CA ARG A 144 -8.32 -13.24 -16.31
C ARG A 144 -7.78 -14.58 -15.85
N ASP A 145 -8.62 -15.61 -15.84
CA ASP A 145 -8.24 -16.97 -15.42
C ASP A 145 -7.55 -17.01 -14.04
N GLY A 146 -8.00 -16.16 -13.10
CA GLY A 146 -7.39 -16.07 -11.77
C GLY A 146 -6.03 -15.36 -11.73
N ARG A 147 -5.67 -14.59 -12.76
CA ARG A 147 -4.40 -13.85 -12.86
C ARG A 147 -4.67 -12.36 -13.00
N ARG A 148 -4.13 -11.58 -12.07
CA ARG A 148 -4.41 -10.15 -11.95
C ARG A 148 -3.40 -9.32 -12.71
N ARG A 149 -3.86 -8.18 -13.24
CA ARG A 149 -3.00 -7.06 -13.67
C ARG A 149 -3.15 -5.94 -12.66
N PHE A 150 -2.03 -5.39 -12.19
CA PHE A 150 -2.05 -4.41 -11.10
C PHE A 150 -1.90 -2.98 -11.61
N HIS A 151 -2.47 -2.04 -10.86
CA HIS A 151 -2.13 -0.63 -11.02
C HIS A 151 -0.70 -0.37 -10.54
N SER A 152 -0.03 0.62 -11.11
CA SER A 152 1.21 1.14 -10.52
C SER A 152 0.89 1.83 -9.21
N GLY A 153 1.61 1.47 -8.15
CA GLY A 153 1.53 2.12 -6.84
C GLY A 153 2.50 3.31 -6.72
N PRO A 154 2.39 4.09 -5.63
CA PRO A 154 3.22 5.27 -5.40
C PRO A 154 4.62 4.90 -4.88
N ASP A 155 4.76 3.70 -4.33
CA ASP A 155 5.95 3.24 -3.65
C ASP A 155 7.00 2.72 -4.61
N ARG A 156 8.23 2.67 -4.12
CA ARG A 156 9.37 2.08 -4.83
C ARG A 156 9.67 0.73 -4.21
N ILE A 157 10.10 -0.21 -5.04
CA ILE A 157 10.39 -1.57 -4.58
C ILE A 157 11.71 -1.58 -3.80
N PRO A 158 11.70 -1.83 -2.48
CA PRO A 158 12.94 -1.98 -1.73
C PRO A 158 13.63 -3.28 -2.16
N VAL A 159 14.96 -3.32 -2.11
CA VAL A 159 15.72 -4.55 -2.41
C VAL A 159 16.60 -4.96 -1.23
N GLN A 160 16.88 -6.26 -1.11
CA GLN A 160 17.87 -6.76 -0.16
C GLN A 160 19.24 -6.10 -0.41
N GLY A 161 19.96 -5.78 0.67
CA GLY A 161 21.19 -4.98 0.59
C GLY A 161 20.96 -3.47 0.53
N GLY A 162 19.69 -3.04 0.58
CA GLY A 162 19.26 -1.64 0.69
C GLY A 162 19.14 -0.93 -0.66
N GLY A 163 18.39 0.18 -0.65
CA GLY A 163 18.04 0.90 -1.86
C GLY A 163 16.74 0.40 -2.49
N TYR A 164 16.52 0.78 -3.75
CA TYR A 164 15.29 0.51 -4.49
C TYR A 164 15.59 0.01 -5.90
N ALA A 165 14.69 -0.78 -6.47
CA ALA A 165 14.83 -1.28 -7.84
C ALA A 165 14.72 -0.15 -8.88
N CYS A 166 15.48 -0.29 -9.97
CA CYS A 166 15.34 0.54 -11.16
C CYS A 166 15.66 -0.27 -12.43
N VAL A 167 15.31 0.31 -13.57
CA VAL A 167 15.67 -0.18 -14.90
C VAL A 167 16.46 0.90 -15.64
N HIS A 168 17.15 0.49 -16.69
CA HIS A 168 17.73 1.40 -17.66
C HIS A 168 16.90 1.33 -18.93
N VAL A 169 16.46 2.48 -19.43
CA VAL A 169 15.68 2.59 -20.67
C VAL A 169 16.40 3.53 -21.63
N GLU A 170 16.36 3.21 -22.92
CA GLU A 170 16.97 4.03 -23.95
C GLU A 170 16.00 5.13 -24.40
N GLY A 171 16.47 6.37 -24.41
CA GLY A 171 15.72 7.51 -24.94
C GLY A 171 14.98 8.35 -23.88
N PRO A 172 14.43 9.50 -24.27
CA PRO A 172 13.93 10.52 -23.35
C PRO A 172 12.48 10.30 -22.89
N PHE A 173 11.89 9.13 -23.13
CA PHE A 173 10.49 8.87 -22.82
C PHE A 173 10.31 8.21 -21.44
N THR A 174 9.12 8.37 -20.87
CA THR A 174 8.73 7.61 -19.68
C THR A 174 8.31 6.22 -20.14
N PRO A 175 8.96 5.14 -19.69
CA PRO A 175 8.63 3.81 -20.16
C PRO A 175 7.27 3.36 -19.64
N GLU A 176 6.61 2.50 -20.40
CA GLU A 176 5.40 1.84 -19.95
C GLU A 176 5.76 0.68 -19.03
N ILE A 177 5.35 0.75 -17.75
CA ILE A 177 5.63 -0.27 -16.75
C ILE A 177 4.33 -0.99 -16.42
N ARG A 178 4.32 -2.33 -16.52
CA ARG A 178 3.16 -3.17 -16.24
C ARG A 178 3.50 -4.29 -15.27
N TRP A 179 2.58 -4.58 -14.37
CA TRP A 179 2.69 -5.67 -13.41
C TRP A 179 1.52 -6.63 -13.59
N ARG A 180 1.83 -7.93 -13.66
CA ARG A 180 0.80 -8.98 -13.80
C ARG A 180 1.21 -10.30 -13.19
N GLU A 181 0.21 -11.10 -12.84
CA GLU A 181 0.40 -12.49 -12.44
C GLU A 181 0.50 -13.42 -13.66
N THR A 182 1.22 -14.52 -13.50
CA THR A 182 1.41 -15.55 -14.53
C THR A 182 1.81 -16.89 -13.90
N ASP A 183 1.64 -18.00 -14.61
CA ASP A 183 2.10 -19.33 -14.17
C ASP A 183 3.51 -19.66 -14.60
N THR A 184 4.12 -18.77 -15.39
CA THR A 184 5.43 -18.97 -16.00
C THR A 184 6.45 -17.93 -15.53
N PRO A 185 7.75 -18.28 -15.50
CA PRO A 185 8.31 -19.60 -15.72
C PRO A 185 7.97 -20.58 -14.58
N ILE A 186 8.00 -21.86 -14.92
CA ILE A 186 8.02 -22.95 -13.96
C ILE A 186 9.44 -23.07 -13.39
N GLY A 187 9.55 -23.44 -12.11
CA GLY A 187 10.83 -23.60 -11.42
C GLY A 187 11.29 -22.37 -10.63
N PRO A 188 12.54 -22.35 -10.16
CA PRO A 188 13.04 -21.33 -9.25
C PRO A 188 13.02 -19.93 -9.88
N VAL A 189 12.39 -18.99 -9.18
CA VAL A 189 12.44 -17.55 -9.46
C VAL A 189 12.88 -16.80 -8.19
N PRO A 190 13.40 -15.57 -8.31
CA PRO A 190 13.69 -14.74 -7.15
C PRO A 190 12.51 -14.64 -6.17
N ALA A 191 12.79 -14.78 -4.88
CA ALA A 191 11.80 -14.81 -3.83
C ALA A 191 12.26 -14.05 -2.59
N ALA A 192 11.33 -13.48 -1.84
CA ALA A 192 11.62 -12.97 -0.50
C ALA A 192 11.93 -14.13 0.47
N PRO A 193 12.62 -13.86 1.60
CA PRO A 193 12.89 -14.88 2.60
C PRO A 193 11.59 -15.54 3.11
N GLY A 194 11.60 -16.87 3.23
CA GLY A 194 10.44 -17.64 3.71
C GLY A 194 9.42 -18.03 2.64
N ILE A 195 9.58 -17.58 1.40
CA ILE A 195 8.77 -18.03 0.27
C ILE A 195 9.49 -19.18 -0.44
N ASP A 196 8.80 -20.30 -0.69
CA ASP A 196 9.31 -21.39 -1.52
C ASP A 196 9.01 -21.09 -3.01
N PRO A 197 10.01 -20.68 -3.82
CA PRO A 197 9.79 -20.41 -5.22
C PRO A 197 9.55 -21.67 -6.05
N THR A 198 9.78 -22.86 -5.51
CA THR A 198 9.66 -24.14 -6.22
C THR A 198 8.36 -24.87 -5.94
N ALA A 199 7.53 -24.35 -5.04
CA ALA A 199 6.24 -24.95 -4.69
C ALA A 199 5.29 -25.00 -5.91
N MET A 200 4.84 -26.20 -6.24
CA MET A 200 3.92 -26.47 -7.35
C MET A 200 2.64 -27.13 -6.85
N ASP A 201 1.52 -26.83 -7.50
CA ASP A 201 0.24 -27.50 -7.27
C ASP A 201 0.18 -28.86 -8.00
N GLY A 202 -0.93 -29.58 -7.81
CA GLY A 202 -1.17 -30.88 -8.44
C GLY A 202 -1.29 -30.84 -9.98
N THR A 203 -1.27 -29.65 -10.59
CA THR A 203 -1.33 -29.44 -12.05
C THR A 203 0.00 -29.01 -12.65
N ALA A 204 1.10 -29.08 -11.86
CA ALA A 204 2.42 -28.59 -12.22
C ALA A 204 2.43 -27.09 -12.58
N ARG A 205 1.59 -26.30 -11.89
CA ARG A 205 1.67 -24.83 -11.87
C ARG A 205 2.23 -24.33 -10.53
N PRO A 206 2.81 -23.14 -10.47
CA PRO A 206 3.19 -22.54 -9.19
C PRO A 206 2.02 -22.51 -8.22
N THR A 207 2.24 -22.85 -6.95
CA THR A 207 1.18 -22.79 -5.91
C THR A 207 0.67 -21.36 -5.70
N VAL A 208 1.53 -20.37 -5.93
CA VAL A 208 1.20 -18.96 -5.97
C VAL A 208 1.61 -18.43 -7.35
N PRO A 209 0.74 -17.68 -8.06
CA PRO A 209 1.10 -17.09 -9.36
C PRO A 209 2.40 -16.28 -9.26
N ARG A 210 3.25 -16.39 -10.28
CA ARG A 210 4.44 -15.55 -10.40
C ARG A 210 4.03 -14.11 -10.66
N LEU A 211 4.72 -13.17 -10.04
CA LEU A 211 4.54 -11.76 -10.33
C LEU A 211 5.60 -11.31 -11.33
N LEU A 212 5.16 -10.76 -12.45
CA LEU A 212 5.99 -10.36 -13.57
C LEU A 212 5.93 -8.84 -13.76
N CYS A 213 7.09 -8.23 -13.98
CA CYS A 213 7.24 -6.83 -14.37
C CYS A 213 7.65 -6.73 -15.84
N GLU A 214 6.88 -5.97 -16.62
CA GLU A 214 7.19 -5.62 -18.01
C GLU A 214 7.54 -4.13 -18.09
N VAL A 215 8.54 -3.80 -18.90
CA VAL A 215 8.93 -2.43 -19.26
C VAL A 215 8.96 -2.36 -20.78
N ASP A 216 8.07 -1.55 -21.36
CA ASP A 216 7.87 -1.44 -22.81
C ASP A 216 7.64 -2.81 -23.51
N GLY A 217 7.00 -3.73 -22.79
CA GLY A 217 6.71 -5.09 -23.25
C GLY A 217 7.83 -6.12 -22.99
N GLU A 218 9.00 -5.69 -22.50
CA GLU A 218 10.09 -6.59 -22.13
C GLU A 218 10.01 -7.01 -20.66
N VAL A 219 10.18 -8.30 -20.39
CA VAL A 219 10.18 -8.82 -19.02
C VAL A 219 11.49 -8.45 -18.33
N VAL A 220 11.42 -7.60 -17.30
CA VAL A 220 12.60 -7.15 -16.54
C VAL A 220 12.74 -7.82 -15.18
N ALA A 221 11.65 -8.37 -14.63
CA ALA A 221 11.66 -9.07 -13.35
C ALA A 221 10.56 -10.12 -13.28
N VAL A 222 10.85 -11.21 -12.57
CA VAL A 222 9.88 -12.22 -12.17
C VAL A 222 10.13 -12.57 -10.70
N LEU A 223 9.07 -12.56 -9.90
CA LEU A 223 9.09 -12.85 -8.48
C LEU A 223 8.18 -14.04 -8.14
N ALA A 224 8.50 -14.74 -7.05
CA ALA A 224 7.65 -15.80 -6.48
C ALA A 224 6.43 -15.20 -5.76
N GLY A 225 5.52 -14.62 -6.53
CA GLY A 225 4.28 -14.02 -6.05
C GLY A 225 4.44 -12.63 -5.45
N VAL A 226 3.30 -12.00 -5.15
CA VAL A 226 3.22 -10.63 -4.65
C VAL A 226 3.92 -10.45 -3.30
N GLU A 227 3.91 -11.44 -2.42
CA GLU A 227 4.62 -11.37 -1.13
C GLU A 227 6.14 -11.19 -1.30
N SER A 228 6.69 -11.64 -2.44
CA SER A 228 8.10 -11.43 -2.74
C SER A 228 8.47 -9.97 -3.02
N LEU A 229 7.50 -9.06 -3.20
CA LEU A 229 7.74 -7.61 -3.35
C LEU A 229 8.20 -6.92 -2.07
N ARG A 230 7.90 -7.46 -0.89
CA ARG A 230 8.23 -6.79 0.39
C ARG A 230 9.71 -6.50 0.53
N MET A 231 10.56 -7.44 0.09
CA MET A 231 12.01 -7.33 0.12
C MET A 231 12.67 -8.37 -0.82
N PRO A 232 12.48 -8.24 -2.14
CA PRO A 232 13.10 -9.11 -3.13
C PRO A 232 14.63 -9.00 -3.10
N PRO A 233 15.37 -10.06 -3.50
CA PRO A 233 16.81 -9.96 -3.69
C PRO A 233 17.13 -8.94 -4.79
N ALA A 234 18.24 -8.22 -4.67
CA ALA A 234 18.63 -7.22 -5.68
C ALA A 234 18.81 -7.83 -7.08
N SER A 235 19.19 -9.11 -7.16
CA SER A 235 19.33 -9.87 -8.41
C SER A 235 18.00 -10.15 -9.10
N ALA A 236 16.85 -9.88 -8.47
CA ALA A 236 15.54 -9.96 -9.11
C ALA A 236 15.32 -8.87 -10.17
N PHE A 237 16.12 -7.80 -10.11
CA PHE A 237 16.02 -6.65 -11.00
C PHE A 237 17.35 -6.41 -11.71
N PRO A 238 17.34 -5.77 -12.90
CA PRO A 238 18.58 -5.45 -13.61
C PRO A 238 19.47 -4.50 -12.81
N PHE A 239 18.86 -3.52 -12.15
CA PHE A 239 19.57 -2.50 -11.37
C PHE A 239 18.84 -2.17 -10.06
N SER A 240 19.60 -1.63 -9.12
CA SER A 240 19.08 -0.97 -7.92
C SER A 240 19.83 0.32 -7.67
N TYR A 241 19.25 1.23 -6.92
CA TYR A 241 19.88 2.48 -6.56
C TYR A 241 19.68 2.82 -5.09
N ALA A 242 20.69 3.45 -4.49
CA ALA A 242 20.62 3.93 -3.12
C ALA A 242 21.28 5.31 -3.00
N ARG A 243 20.69 6.17 -2.17
CA ARG A 243 21.34 7.43 -1.80
C ARG A 243 22.45 7.12 -0.79
N ASN A 244 23.68 7.41 -1.15
CA ASN A 244 24.80 7.29 -0.25
C ASN A 244 24.65 8.29 0.92
N ALA A 245 24.91 7.83 2.13
CA ALA A 245 24.64 8.62 3.33
C ALA A 245 25.64 9.78 3.54
N SER A 246 26.88 9.63 3.06
CA SER A 246 27.96 10.61 3.27
C SER A 246 27.96 11.72 2.22
N ASP A 247 27.91 11.38 0.93
CA ASP A 247 28.01 12.35 -0.18
C ASP A 247 26.63 12.77 -0.74
N LYS A 248 25.55 12.14 -0.24
CA LYS A 248 24.16 12.37 -0.65
C LYS A 248 23.87 12.09 -2.14
N ARG A 249 24.79 11.48 -2.88
CA ARG A 249 24.63 11.07 -4.28
C ARG A 249 23.91 9.74 -4.37
N PHE A 250 23.19 9.53 -5.45
CA PHE A 250 22.59 8.25 -5.78
C PHE A 250 23.62 7.37 -6.46
N ARG A 251 23.77 6.13 -6.01
CA ARG A 251 24.64 5.14 -6.67
C ARG A 251 23.75 4.07 -7.28
N VAL A 252 23.89 3.85 -8.57
CA VAL A 252 23.23 2.75 -9.28
C VAL A 252 24.15 1.54 -9.25
N ARG A 253 23.58 0.40 -8.89
CA ARG A 253 24.25 -0.89 -8.78
C ARG A 253 23.59 -1.87 -9.72
N ARG A 254 24.40 -2.75 -10.30
CA ARG A 254 23.90 -3.87 -11.07
C ARG A 254 23.35 -4.94 -10.12
N GLY A 255 22.17 -5.48 -10.43
CA GLY A 255 21.43 -6.36 -9.51
C GLY A 255 22.15 -7.68 -9.21
N HIS A 256 22.81 -8.28 -10.21
CA HIS A 256 23.38 -9.63 -10.05
C HIS A 256 24.69 -9.69 -9.26
N ASP A 257 25.53 -8.65 -9.29
CA ASP A 257 26.85 -8.60 -8.65
C ASP A 257 26.98 -7.45 -7.64
N GLY A 258 26.01 -6.54 -7.56
CA GLY A 258 26.02 -5.38 -6.68
C GLY A 258 27.03 -4.30 -7.06
N ARG A 259 27.73 -4.43 -8.19
CA ARG A 259 28.75 -3.48 -8.63
C ARG A 259 28.11 -2.12 -8.89
N VAL A 260 28.69 -1.06 -8.31
CA VAL A 260 28.31 0.31 -8.65
C VAL A 260 28.75 0.59 -10.09
N ILE A 261 27.81 0.98 -10.93
CA ILE A 261 28.05 1.26 -12.36
C ILE A 261 28.02 2.76 -12.65
N ASP A 262 27.23 3.52 -11.90
CA ASP A 262 27.10 4.97 -12.07
C ASP A 262 26.73 5.68 -10.76
N ASP A 263 26.93 7.00 -10.74
CA ASP A 263 26.57 7.87 -9.63
C ASP A 263 25.99 9.22 -10.07
N PHE A 264 24.93 9.68 -9.38
CA PHE A 264 24.13 10.83 -9.79
C PHE A 264 23.87 11.79 -8.64
N ALA A 265 23.81 13.09 -8.94
CA ALA A 265 23.50 14.13 -7.96
C ALA A 265 22.03 14.09 -7.50
N GLY A 266 21.13 13.51 -8.29
CA GLY A 266 19.69 13.51 -8.02
C GLY A 266 18.90 12.68 -9.03
N PHE A 267 17.58 12.58 -8.82
CA PHE A 267 16.68 11.84 -9.71
C PHE A 267 16.63 12.37 -11.13
N ALA A 268 16.72 13.70 -11.31
CA ALA A 268 16.72 14.30 -12.64
C ALA A 268 17.91 13.79 -13.48
N ALA A 269 19.13 13.88 -12.93
CA ALA A 269 20.33 13.36 -13.58
C ALA A 269 20.28 11.84 -13.80
N MET A 270 19.72 11.09 -12.85
CA MET A 270 19.55 9.65 -12.99
C MET A 270 18.59 9.29 -14.14
N ARG A 271 17.47 10.01 -14.28
CA ARG A 271 16.51 9.83 -15.37
C ARG A 271 17.06 10.28 -16.72
N GLU A 272 17.82 11.38 -16.76
CA GLU A 272 18.51 11.84 -17.97
C GLU A 272 19.51 10.80 -18.49
N ALA A 273 20.14 10.05 -17.58
CA ALA A 273 21.00 8.92 -17.90
C ALA A 273 20.24 7.60 -18.15
N GLY A 274 18.92 7.63 -18.33
CA GLY A 274 18.10 6.45 -18.65
C GLY A 274 17.73 5.57 -17.45
N TYR A 275 18.16 5.87 -16.23
CA TYR A 275 17.82 5.06 -15.05
C TYR A 275 16.49 5.52 -14.41
N VAL A 276 15.48 4.65 -14.51
CA VAL A 276 14.11 4.92 -14.06
C VAL A 276 13.76 4.02 -12.87
N PRO A 277 13.39 4.59 -11.69
CA PRO A 277 12.87 3.79 -10.57
C PRO A 277 11.66 2.95 -10.98
N LEU A 278 11.64 1.68 -10.58
CA LEU A 278 10.46 0.83 -10.78
C LEU A 278 9.42 1.14 -9.69
N PRO A 279 8.17 1.50 -10.05
CA PRO A 279 7.08 1.59 -9.11
C PRO A 279 6.70 0.20 -8.64
N MET A 280 6.46 0.05 -7.33
CA MET A 280 5.84 -1.14 -6.76
C MET A 280 4.37 -1.18 -7.23
N PRO A 281 3.84 -2.33 -7.67
CA PRO A 281 2.42 -2.41 -8.00
C PRO A 281 1.57 -2.20 -6.74
N LEU A 282 0.38 -1.62 -6.93
CA LEU A 282 -0.65 -1.58 -5.91
C LEU A 282 -1.21 -3.00 -5.75
N VAL A 283 -0.80 -3.69 -4.69
CA VAL A 283 -1.30 -5.01 -4.31
C VAL A 283 -2.37 -4.82 -3.23
N PRO A 284 -3.66 -5.09 -3.50
CA PRO A 284 -4.75 -4.83 -2.55
C PRO A 284 -4.49 -5.40 -1.15
N GLU A 285 -3.95 -6.61 -1.06
CA GLU A 285 -3.66 -7.31 0.20
C GLU A 285 -2.58 -6.61 1.03
N HIS A 286 -1.68 -5.86 0.40
CA HIS A 286 -0.62 -5.12 1.09
C HIS A 286 -1.14 -3.82 1.67
N VAL A 287 -2.13 -3.20 1.03
CA VAL A 287 -2.65 -1.88 1.42
C VAL A 287 -3.92 -1.95 2.25
N LEU A 288 -4.78 -2.93 2.00
CA LEU A 288 -6.09 -3.10 2.66
C LEU A 288 -6.10 -4.28 3.63
N GLY A 289 -5.16 -5.23 3.53
CA GLY A 289 -5.09 -6.38 4.43
C GLY A 289 -6.38 -7.20 4.42
N GLU A 290 -6.93 -7.44 5.61
CA GLU A 290 -8.15 -8.25 5.81
C GLU A 290 -9.41 -7.64 5.19
N LEU A 291 -9.38 -6.37 4.77
CA LEU A 291 -10.52 -5.71 4.13
C LEU A 291 -10.74 -6.14 2.68
N VAL A 292 -9.77 -6.81 2.04
CA VAL A 292 -9.89 -7.20 0.63
C VAL A 292 -11.06 -8.16 0.41
N GLU A 293 -11.18 -9.20 1.24
CA GLU A 293 -12.22 -10.23 1.11
C GLU A 293 -13.64 -9.64 1.29
N PRO A 294 -13.95 -8.90 2.37
CA PRO A 294 -15.26 -8.26 2.52
C PRO A 294 -15.61 -7.32 1.36
N LEU A 295 -14.64 -6.56 0.84
CA LEU A 295 -14.88 -5.64 -0.27
C LEU A 295 -15.15 -6.36 -1.59
N ALA A 296 -14.62 -7.58 -1.78
CA ALA A 296 -14.86 -8.39 -2.97
C ALA A 296 -16.28 -8.99 -2.99
N ASP A 297 -16.82 -9.34 -1.82
CA ASP A 297 -18.19 -9.86 -1.66
C ASP A 297 -19.27 -8.76 -1.77
N GLY A 298 -18.87 -7.49 -1.72
CA GLY A 298 -19.73 -6.33 -1.91
C GLY A 298 -19.31 -5.14 -1.03
N PRO A 299 -19.82 -3.93 -1.28
CA PRO A 299 -19.43 -2.75 -0.51
C PRO A 299 -19.98 -2.71 0.93
N GLU A 300 -20.82 -3.67 1.31
CA GLU A 300 -21.63 -3.59 2.53
C GLU A 300 -20.75 -3.50 3.78
N GLY A 301 -20.86 -2.37 4.48
CA GLY A 301 -20.26 -2.16 5.79
C GLY A 301 -18.89 -1.48 5.82
N HIS A 302 -18.20 -1.29 4.68
CA HIS A 302 -16.85 -0.71 4.66
C HIS A 302 -16.75 0.68 4.03
N TRP A 303 -17.62 0.97 3.05
CA TRP A 303 -17.69 2.29 2.44
C TRP A 303 -19.11 2.63 1.98
N GLU A 304 -19.34 3.92 1.81
CA GLU A 304 -20.54 4.50 1.26
C GLU A 304 -20.17 5.52 0.17
N LEU A 305 -21.10 5.82 -0.72
CA LEU A 305 -20.89 6.77 -1.80
C LEU A 305 -22.10 7.67 -1.96
N VAL A 306 -21.84 8.97 -1.90
CA VAL A 306 -22.82 10.02 -2.14
C VAL A 306 -22.35 10.87 -3.32
N ARG A 307 -23.21 10.96 -4.34
CA ARG A 307 -23.03 11.94 -5.41
C ARG A 307 -23.81 13.20 -5.07
N ILE A 308 -23.11 14.32 -4.95
CA ILE A 308 -23.73 15.64 -4.81
C ILE A 308 -24.10 16.10 -6.22
N VAL A 309 -25.40 16.30 -6.45
CA VAL A 309 -25.91 16.93 -7.66
C VAL A 309 -26.11 18.39 -7.34
N GLU A 310 -25.42 19.28 -8.04
CA GLU A 310 -25.77 20.70 -7.98
C GLU A 310 -27.11 20.86 -8.70
N ASP A 311 -28.15 21.28 -7.97
CA ASP A 311 -29.32 21.88 -8.61
C ASP A 311 -28.82 23.16 -9.30
N GLY A 312 -28.92 23.19 -10.63
CA GLY A 312 -28.43 24.29 -11.47
C GLY A 312 -29.18 25.61 -11.28
#